data_AF-A0A2E3XYB9-F1
#
_entry.id   AF-A0A2E3XYB9-F1
#
_cell.length_a   1.000
_cell.length_b   1.000
_cell.length_c   1.000
_cell.angle_alpha   90.00
_cell.angle_beta   90.00
_cell.angle_gamma   90.00
#
_symmetry.space_group_name_H-M   'P 1'
#
loop_
_entity.id
_entity.type
_entity.pdbx_description
1 polymer ?
#
loop_
_entity_poly.entity_id
_entity_poly.type
_entity_poly.pdbx_seq_one_letter_code
_entity_poly.pdbx_strand_id
1 'polypeptide(L)'
;MLKKSYILLFSLIFIVSCGQDVTSNMLTTGSSSSAASSNNCSCSNQVDPVCATANGQYITYRNGCLAQCAGLRYTTGQCSMDDCDSDSGPVCGVIDEDLSPRVYSNECSLLKAGADQVVDSECNL
;
A
#
# COMPACT_ATOMS: atom_id res chain seq x y z
N MET A 1 6.51 -60.65 -6.41
CA MET A 1 5.04 -60.73 -6.30
C MET A 1 4.69 -61.62 -5.12
N LEU A 2 4.30 -61.06 -3.96
CA LEU A 2 3.35 -61.69 -3.01
C LEU A 2 2.95 -60.67 -1.91
N LYS A 3 1.75 -60.10 -2.11
CA LYS A 3 0.70 -59.71 -1.12
C LYS A 3 0.98 -58.59 -0.08
N LYS A 4 0.41 -57.42 -0.40
CA LYS A 4 -0.10 -56.40 0.53
C LYS A 4 -0.98 -57.03 1.63
N SER A 5 -0.68 -56.77 2.90
CA SER A 5 -1.67 -56.49 3.97
C SER A 5 -0.98 -56.45 5.32
N TYR A 6 -0.67 -55.26 5.83
CA TYR A 6 -0.67 -54.97 7.26
C TYR A 6 -1.17 -53.54 7.44
N ILE A 7 -2.46 -53.39 7.14
CA ILE A 7 -3.33 -52.37 7.71
C ILE A 7 -3.40 -52.67 9.22
N LEU A 8 -3.48 -51.62 10.04
CA LEU A 8 -3.87 -51.60 11.47
C LEU A 8 -2.74 -51.74 12.51
N LEU A 9 -1.99 -50.66 12.80
CA LEU A 9 -1.47 -50.38 14.16
C LEU A 9 -0.82 -48.99 14.31
N PHE A 10 -1.48 -47.92 13.85
CA PHE A 10 -1.23 -46.58 14.37
C PHE A 10 -2.54 -46.01 14.92
N SER A 11 -3.01 -46.68 15.97
CA SER A 11 -4.05 -46.16 16.84
C SER A 11 -3.51 -44.97 17.63
N LEU A 12 -4.20 -43.84 17.51
CA LEU A 12 -4.57 -42.93 18.61
C LEU A 12 -3.35 -42.32 19.37
N ILE A 13 -3.03 -41.04 19.21
CA ILE A 13 -3.47 -39.89 20.04
C ILE A 13 -2.56 -38.74 19.53
N PHE A 14 -3.05 -37.60 19.04
CA PHE A 14 -3.46 -36.45 19.84
C PHE A 14 -4.52 -35.65 19.08
N ILE A 15 -5.78 -35.85 19.45
CA ILE A 15 -6.83 -34.89 19.17
C ILE A 15 -6.76 -33.87 20.31
N VAL A 16 -5.96 -32.82 20.12
CA VAL A 16 -6.07 -31.60 20.94
C VAL A 16 -6.57 -30.50 20.01
N SER A 17 -7.88 -30.30 20.02
CA SER A 17 -8.44 -29.00 19.75
C SER A 17 -9.78 -28.89 20.48
N CYS A 18 -9.75 -28.20 21.61
CA CYS A 18 -10.93 -27.72 22.32
C CYS A 18 -11.15 -26.26 21.87
N GLY A 19 -12.41 -25.85 21.64
CA GLY A 19 -12.87 -24.54 21.13
C GLY A 19 -12.48 -23.31 21.98
N GLN A 20 -12.83 -22.07 21.63
CA GLN A 20 -14.12 -21.60 21.11
C GLN A 20 -14.04 -20.30 20.28
N ASP A 21 -15.02 -20.21 19.37
CA ASP A 21 -15.92 -19.10 19.06
C ASP A 21 -15.62 -17.72 19.70
N VAL A 22 -15.29 -16.74 18.86
CA VAL A 22 -15.64 -15.34 19.10
C VAL A 22 -16.83 -14.96 18.21
N THR A 23 -18.04 -15.36 18.61
CA THR A 23 -19.22 -14.58 18.26
C THR A 23 -19.15 -13.26 19.02
N SER A 24 -18.37 -12.32 18.49
CA SER A 24 -18.42 -10.92 18.90
C SER A 24 -19.74 -10.36 18.42
N ASN A 25 -20.78 -10.52 19.24
CA ASN A 25 -21.98 -9.72 19.14
C ASN A 25 -21.62 -8.29 19.60
N MET A 26 -20.89 -7.56 18.76
CA MET A 26 -20.83 -6.10 18.85
C MET A 26 -22.10 -5.58 18.20
N LEU A 27 -23.17 -5.61 18.99
CA LEU A 27 -24.27 -4.69 18.80
C LEU A 27 -23.73 -3.29 19.09
N THR A 28 -23.25 -2.62 18.04
CA THR A 28 -23.17 -1.16 18.01
C THR A 28 -23.54 -0.75 16.60
N THR A 29 -24.86 -0.62 16.41
CA THR A 29 -25.48 0.51 15.70
C THR A 29 -24.55 1.29 14.77
N GLY A 30 -24.58 0.97 13.48
CA GLY A 30 -24.10 1.86 12.43
C GLY A 30 -23.28 1.21 11.32
N SER A 31 -23.99 0.80 10.27
CA SER A 31 -23.50 0.67 8.89
C SER A 31 -22.68 -0.57 8.53
N SER A 32 -23.44 -1.61 8.18
CA SER A 32 -23.20 -2.57 7.11
C SER A 32 -22.01 -2.25 6.20
N SER A 33 -20.97 -3.07 6.29
CA SER A 33 -20.16 -3.43 5.13
C SER A 33 -21.03 -4.23 4.16
N SER A 34 -21.76 -3.53 3.31
CA SER A 34 -22.42 -4.09 2.14
C SER A 34 -22.53 -3.00 1.10
N ALA A 35 -21.56 -2.96 0.18
CA ALA A 35 -21.73 -2.53 -1.20
C ALA A 35 -22.93 -1.58 -1.46
N ALA A 36 -22.86 -0.38 -0.89
CA ALA A 36 -23.47 0.80 -1.45
C ALA A 36 -22.27 1.64 -1.88
N SER A 37 -22.15 2.10 -3.10
CA SER A 37 -23.25 2.59 -3.90
C SER A 37 -22.77 2.58 -5.34
N SER A 38 -23.68 2.30 -6.26
CA SER A 38 -23.59 2.76 -7.66
C SER A 38 -22.55 3.86 -7.88
N ASN A 39 -21.59 3.60 -8.78
CA ASN A 39 -20.47 4.43 -9.24
C ASN A 39 -20.83 5.90 -9.60
N ASN A 40 -21.38 6.66 -8.66
CA ASN A 40 -21.81 8.03 -8.85
C ASN A 40 -21.62 8.80 -7.55
N CYS A 41 -20.36 9.15 -7.28
CA CYS A 41 -20.06 10.13 -6.26
C CYS A 41 -20.55 11.50 -6.71
N SER A 42 -21.63 11.97 -6.11
CA SER A 42 -22.12 13.33 -6.32
C SER A 42 -21.28 14.32 -5.52
N CYS A 43 -20.10 14.66 -6.06
CA CYS A 43 -19.23 15.70 -5.50
C CYS A 43 -19.49 17.05 -6.19
N SER A 44 -19.38 18.13 -5.42
CA SER A 44 -19.37 19.49 -5.96
C SER A 44 -18.17 19.71 -6.89
N ASN A 45 -18.29 20.69 -7.78
CA ASN A 45 -17.22 21.15 -8.67
C ASN A 45 -16.24 22.13 -7.99
N GLN A 46 -16.36 22.33 -6.67
CA GLN A 46 -15.44 23.16 -5.89
C GLN A 46 -14.01 22.63 -5.96
N VAL A 47 -13.05 23.55 -6.03
CA VAL A 47 -11.62 23.26 -6.17
C VAL A 47 -10.92 23.59 -4.86
N ASP A 48 -10.68 22.58 -4.05
CA ASP A 48 -9.93 22.64 -2.79
C ASP A 48 -9.01 21.42 -2.72
N PRO A 49 -7.85 21.45 -3.41
CA PRO A 49 -7.07 20.25 -3.65
C PRO A 49 -6.63 19.56 -2.36
N VAL A 50 -6.59 18.24 -2.41
CA VAL A 50 -6.14 17.38 -1.30
C VAL A 50 -5.15 16.33 -1.82
N CYS A 51 -4.27 15.86 -0.95
CA CYS A 51 -3.30 14.82 -1.25
C CYS A 51 -3.69 13.52 -0.55
N ALA A 52 -3.82 12.44 -1.31
CA ALA A 52 -4.11 11.11 -0.79
C ALA A 52 -3.02 10.12 -1.22
N THR A 53 -2.82 9.06 -0.45
CA THR A 53 -1.89 7.97 -0.79
C THR A 53 -2.67 6.72 -1.17
N ALA A 54 -2.39 6.18 -2.35
CA ALA A 54 -2.93 4.91 -2.82
C ALA A 54 -1.78 4.04 -3.35
N ASN A 55 -1.63 2.83 -2.81
CA ASN A 55 -0.56 1.89 -3.21
C ASN A 55 0.85 2.51 -3.17
N GLY A 56 1.14 3.35 -2.18
CA GLY A 56 2.43 4.05 -2.06
C GLY A 56 2.62 5.23 -3.01
N GLN A 57 1.63 5.56 -3.85
CA GLN A 57 1.67 6.72 -4.73
C GLN A 57 0.84 7.87 -4.17
N TYR A 58 1.37 9.09 -4.31
CA TYR A 58 0.67 10.32 -3.96
C TYR A 58 -0.20 10.79 -5.12
N ILE A 59 -1.49 11.00 -4.86
CA ILE A 59 -2.49 11.40 -5.86
C ILE A 59 -3.19 12.68 -5.39
N THR A 60 -3.13 13.72 -6.20
CA THR A 60 -3.88 14.96 -5.97
C THR A 60 -5.32 14.79 -6.44
N TYR A 61 -6.27 14.93 -5.52
CA TYR A 61 -7.69 15.02 -5.85
C TYR A 61 -8.14 16.49 -5.85
N ARG A 62 -9.07 16.84 -6.76
CA ARG A 62 -9.60 18.22 -6.90
C ARG A 62 -10.26 18.74 -5.63
N ASN A 63 -10.81 17.82 -4.81
CA ASN A 63 -11.33 18.12 -3.49
C ASN A 63 -11.40 16.86 -2.60
N GLY A 64 -11.61 17.08 -1.29
CA GLY A 64 -11.74 16.02 -0.28
C GLY A 64 -12.89 15.05 -0.53
N CYS A 65 -13.99 15.50 -1.14
CA CYS A 65 -15.11 14.62 -1.50
C CYS A 65 -14.68 13.54 -2.49
N LEU A 66 -13.90 13.89 -3.51
CA LEU A 66 -13.40 12.95 -4.51
C LEU A 66 -12.39 11.94 -3.92
N ALA A 67 -11.53 12.38 -3.00
CA ALA A 67 -10.61 11.48 -2.30
C ALA A 67 -11.35 10.48 -1.40
N GLN A 68 -12.34 10.97 -0.65
CA GLN A 68 -13.18 10.11 0.20
C GLN A 68 -14.06 9.16 -0.62
N CYS A 69 -14.57 9.62 -1.77
CA CYS A 69 -15.27 8.79 -2.74
C CYS A 69 -14.40 7.61 -3.22
N ALA A 70 -13.09 7.84 -3.42
CA ALA A 70 -12.13 6.80 -3.74
C ALA A 70 -11.76 5.91 -2.53
N GLY A 71 -12.34 6.15 -1.35
CA GLY A 71 -12.05 5.41 -0.12
C GLY A 71 -10.69 5.74 0.50
N LEU A 72 -10.11 6.89 0.16
CA LEU A 72 -8.78 7.27 0.61
C LEU A 72 -8.83 8.30 1.74
N ARG A 73 -7.86 8.21 2.66
CA ARG A 73 -7.54 9.27 3.62
C ARG A 73 -6.69 10.33 2.90
N TYR A 74 -6.84 11.59 3.28
CA TYR A 74 -6.16 12.69 2.62
C TYR A 74 -5.72 13.79 3.60
N THR A 75 -4.77 14.62 3.15
CA THR A 75 -4.36 15.88 3.77
C THR A 75 -4.77 17.07 2.88
N THR A 76 -4.91 18.25 3.48
CA THR A 76 -5.24 19.47 2.73
C THR A 76 -4.05 19.91 1.86
N GLY A 77 -4.35 20.42 0.66
CA GLY A 77 -3.34 20.85 -0.31
C GLY A 77 -3.10 19.80 -1.39
N GLN A 78 -2.62 20.24 -2.55
CA GLN A 78 -2.17 19.31 -3.59
C GLN A 78 -0.98 18.48 -3.10
N CYS A 79 -0.77 17.29 -3.65
CA CYS A 79 0.47 16.56 -3.42
C CYS A 79 1.63 17.40 -3.95
N SER A 80 2.44 17.92 -3.04
CA SER A 80 3.73 18.47 -3.40
C SER A 80 4.74 17.35 -3.23
N MET A 81 5.25 16.85 -4.34
CA MET A 81 6.47 16.05 -4.33
C MET A 81 7.68 16.93 -3.96
N ASP A 82 7.51 18.24 -3.75
CA ASP A 82 8.59 19.16 -3.35
C ASP A 82 8.93 19.04 -1.88
N ASP A 83 8.04 18.46 -1.07
CA ASP A 83 8.36 17.93 0.26
C ASP A 83 8.86 16.48 0.12
N CYS A 84 9.95 16.30 -0.64
CA CYS A 84 10.79 15.14 -0.39
C CYS A 84 11.42 15.35 0.99
N ASP A 85 10.78 14.77 2.02
CA ASP A 85 11.27 14.84 3.39
C ASP A 85 12.77 14.52 3.41
N SER A 86 13.55 15.40 4.03
CA SER A 86 15.01 15.32 4.00
C SER A 86 15.57 14.22 4.90
N ASP A 87 14.73 13.49 5.62
CA ASP A 87 15.15 12.46 6.59
C ASP A 87 15.73 11.20 5.95
N SER A 88 15.45 10.95 4.66
CA SER A 88 16.13 9.91 3.91
C SER A 88 17.44 10.49 3.38
N GLY A 89 18.59 9.96 3.77
CA GLY A 89 19.90 10.44 3.29
C GLY A 89 20.10 10.29 1.78
N PRO A 90 21.24 10.73 1.24
CA PRO A 90 21.50 10.72 -0.20
C PRO A 90 21.49 9.29 -0.75
N VAL A 91 20.97 9.16 -1.97
CA VAL A 91 20.93 7.89 -2.71
C VAL A 91 21.62 8.06 -4.07
N CYS A 92 22.11 6.97 -4.64
CA CYS A 92 22.66 6.95 -5.98
C CYS A 92 21.70 6.22 -6.93
N GLY A 93 21.50 6.73 -8.13
CA GLY A 93 20.71 6.03 -9.14
C GLY A 93 20.86 6.60 -10.54
N VAL A 94 20.25 5.89 -11.48
CA VAL A 94 20.37 6.14 -12.92
C VAL A 94 18.99 6.47 -13.49
N ILE A 95 18.88 7.56 -14.25
CA ILE A 95 17.61 8.01 -14.86
C ILE A 95 17.66 8.08 -16.39
N ASP A 96 18.85 8.07 -16.97
CA ASP A 96 19.08 8.27 -18.40
C ASP A 96 19.45 6.94 -19.08
N GLU A 97 19.13 6.80 -20.38
CA GLU A 97 19.51 5.62 -21.18
C GLU A 97 21.03 5.39 -21.24
N ASP A 98 21.82 6.45 -21.01
CA ASP A 98 23.28 6.43 -21.01
C ASP A 98 23.89 5.80 -19.74
N LEU A 99 23.06 5.24 -18.86
CA LEU A 99 23.45 4.55 -17.63
C LEU A 99 24.41 5.35 -16.74
N SER A 100 24.29 6.68 -16.75
CA SER A 100 25.17 7.56 -15.98
C SER A 100 24.62 7.75 -14.56
N PRO A 101 25.32 7.25 -13.52
CA PRO A 101 24.86 7.30 -12.14
C PRO A 101 24.99 8.71 -11.56
N ARG A 102 23.97 9.15 -10.83
CA ARG A 102 23.87 10.47 -10.21
C ARG A 102 23.47 10.34 -8.74
N VAL A 103 23.99 11.25 -7.91
CA VAL A 103 23.59 11.37 -6.50
C VAL A 103 22.35 12.25 -6.40
N TYR A 104 21.37 11.76 -5.64
CA TYR A 104 20.12 12.44 -5.33
C TYR A 104 20.06 12.65 -3.82
N SER A 105 19.48 13.77 -3.38
CA SER A 105 19.43 14.15 -1.97
C SER A 105 18.74 13.10 -1.10
N ASN A 106 17.78 12.36 -1.68
CA ASN A 106 17.05 11.25 -1.06
C ASN A 106 16.32 10.40 -2.12
N GLU A 107 15.75 9.26 -1.69
CA GLU A 107 15.00 8.34 -2.57
C GLU A 107 13.83 9.04 -3.30
N CYS A 108 13.13 9.94 -2.62
CA CYS A 108 12.05 10.71 -3.22
C CYS A 108 12.53 11.56 -4.41
N SER A 109 13.68 12.23 -4.27
CA SER A 109 14.27 13.05 -5.33
C SER A 109 14.80 12.20 -6.50
N LEU A 110 15.23 10.97 -6.24
CA LEU A 110 15.61 9.98 -7.26
C LEU A 110 14.39 9.50 -8.06
N LEU A 111 13.31 9.11 -7.38
CA LEU A 111 12.06 8.68 -8.01
C LEU A 111 11.39 9.82 -8.81
N LYS A 112 11.43 11.05 -8.28
CA LYS A 112 10.97 12.26 -9.01
C LYS A 112 11.71 12.45 -10.33
N ALA A 113 12.99 12.11 -10.37
CA ALA A 113 13.81 12.24 -11.57
C ALA A 113 13.58 11.13 -12.61
N GLY A 114 12.72 10.15 -12.32
CA GLY A 114 12.34 9.08 -13.25
C GLY A 114 13.22 7.83 -13.18
N ALA A 115 13.92 7.62 -12.05
CA ALA A 115 14.77 6.45 -11.90
C ALA A 115 13.95 5.16 -11.74
N ASP A 116 14.40 4.11 -12.41
CA ASP A 116 13.84 2.76 -12.24
C ASP A 116 14.66 1.94 -11.22
N GLN A 117 15.93 2.28 -10.95
CA GLN A 117 16.80 1.54 -10.02
C GLN A 117 17.78 2.42 -9.23
N VAL A 118 17.95 2.09 -7.95
CA VAL A 118 19.02 2.58 -7.06
C VAL A 118 20.29 1.80 -7.37
N VAL A 119 21.42 2.49 -7.51
CA VAL A 119 22.73 1.85 -7.80
C VAL A 119 23.73 2.23 -6.72
N ASP A 120 23.89 1.36 -5.71
CA ASP A 120 24.67 1.68 -4.51
C ASP A 120 26.19 1.86 -4.71
N SER A 121 26.76 1.37 -5.82
CA SER A 121 28.22 1.24 -5.97
C SER A 121 28.88 2.18 -6.96
N GLU A 122 28.13 2.98 -7.72
CA GLU A 122 28.71 3.80 -8.79
C GLU A 122 28.91 5.28 -8.43
N CYS A 123 28.17 5.78 -7.44
CA CYS A 123 28.43 7.09 -6.86
C CYS A 123 29.38 6.92 -5.66
N ASN A 124 30.51 7.62 -5.67
CA ASN A 124 31.45 7.63 -4.56
C ASN A 124 30.95 8.59 -3.46
N LEU A 125 29.90 8.16 -2.73
CA LEU A 125 29.21 8.92 -1.67
C LEU A 125 30.11 9.24 -0.46
#